data_AF-A0A5C0SBX7-F1
#
_entry.id   AF-A0A5C0SBX7-F1
#
_cell.length_a   1.000
_cell.length_b   1.000
_cell.length_c   1.000
_cell.angle_alpha   90.00
_cell.angle_beta   90.00
_cell.angle_gamma   90.00
#
_symmetry.space_group_name_H-M   'P 1'
#
loop_
_entity.id
_entity.type
_entity.pdbx_description
1 polymer ?
#
loop_
_entity_poly.entity_id
_entity_poly.type
_entity_poly.pdbx_seq_one_letter_code
_entity_poly.pdbx_strand_id
1 'polypeptide(L)'
;MKKFVLLIVVLFSVFLAVECMNKNEMHIPQFEKSVLTTDKDLTKEKQETDLSNDISIEPESGTKNKMDNDLQDISSFIPKGWEVLKKYDELAIAEGDLNKDGIMDKAFVIEQNNQSEYASPRNLLIVFGNKDNTYTLSIRAEKAILLANEGGSFGDPFEDIAIDRGSVLIKFMGGSSRWHRYFRFRYQDNGWYLIGFTEGSYESIGDSMDCLEDDYNLITGDYIGEKLEDGKIKTIKKNIGKKQLLNLKDFVADEYDMQPQ
;
A
#
# COMPACT_ATOMS: atom_id res chain seq x y z
N MET A 1 -13.11 54.41 -19.21
CA MET A 1 -12.58 55.01 -17.96
C MET A 1 -13.73 55.32 -17.01
N LYS A 2 -13.91 54.50 -15.98
CA LYS A 2 -14.27 54.88 -14.59
C LYS A 2 -14.31 53.59 -13.76
N LYS A 3 -13.43 53.55 -12.76
CA LYS A 3 -13.18 52.44 -11.84
C LYS A 3 -14.26 52.45 -10.75
N PHE A 4 -14.72 51.28 -10.32
CA PHE A 4 -15.07 51.07 -8.92
C PHE A 4 -14.69 49.64 -8.53
N VAL A 5 -13.72 49.57 -7.62
CA VAL A 5 -13.32 48.40 -6.84
C VAL A 5 -14.04 48.54 -5.51
N LEU A 6 -14.74 47.50 -5.03
CA LEU A 6 -14.94 47.32 -3.60
C LEU A 6 -14.99 45.83 -3.23
N LEU A 7 -14.24 45.54 -2.18
CA LEU A 7 -13.90 44.26 -1.56
C LEU A 7 -15.00 43.82 -0.56
N ILE A 8 -15.24 42.50 -0.52
CA ILE A 8 -15.48 41.61 0.65
C ILE A 8 -16.59 41.95 1.65
N VAL A 9 -17.55 41.02 1.79
CA VAL A 9 -17.99 40.49 3.10
C VAL A 9 -18.24 38.97 2.96
N VAL A 10 -17.47 38.20 3.71
CA VAL A 10 -17.71 36.78 4.03
C VAL A 10 -18.85 36.72 5.05
N LEU A 11 -19.86 35.90 4.81
CA LEU A 11 -20.79 35.48 5.87
C LEU A 11 -20.78 33.96 6.01
N PHE A 12 -20.23 33.55 7.15
CA PHE A 12 -20.42 32.27 7.81
C PHE A 12 -21.93 31.96 7.93
N SER A 13 -22.33 30.73 7.58
CA SER A 13 -23.51 30.10 8.18
C SER A 13 -23.10 28.73 8.69
N VAL A 14 -23.07 28.65 10.01
CA VAL A 14 -22.68 27.55 10.87
C VAL A 14 -23.96 26.97 11.51
N PHE A 15 -23.93 25.66 11.77
CA PHE A 15 -24.85 24.80 12.53
C PHE A 15 -26.21 24.44 11.92
N LEU A 16 -26.46 23.13 11.80
CA LEU A 16 -27.20 22.39 12.83
C LEU A 16 -26.69 20.95 12.92
N ALA A 17 -26.19 20.60 14.10
CA ALA A 17 -26.07 19.24 14.61
C ALA A 17 -27.33 18.90 15.41
N VAL A 18 -27.84 17.67 15.27
CA VAL A 18 -28.53 16.86 16.30
C VAL A 18 -28.33 15.40 15.84
N GLU A 19 -27.34 14.67 16.34
CA GLU A 19 -27.31 13.85 17.58
C GLU A 19 -28.11 12.53 17.54
N CYS A 20 -27.31 11.46 17.52
CA CYS A 20 -27.40 10.17 18.22
C CYS A 20 -28.66 9.31 18.14
N MET A 21 -28.48 8.08 17.60
CA MET A 21 -28.83 6.86 18.33
C MET A 21 -27.79 5.76 18.08
N ASN A 22 -27.24 5.29 19.19
CA ASN A 22 -26.34 4.16 19.36
C ASN A 22 -27.07 2.83 19.13
N LYS A 23 -26.48 1.91 18.35
CA LYS A 23 -26.50 0.46 18.61
C LYS A 23 -25.29 -0.17 17.90
N ASN A 24 -24.38 -0.67 18.73
CA ASN A 24 -23.35 -1.62 18.37
C ASN A 24 -23.93 -2.78 17.55
N GLU A 25 -23.32 -3.06 16.40
CA GLU A 25 -22.99 -4.41 15.97
C GLU A 25 -21.91 -4.34 14.89
N MET A 26 -20.71 -4.78 15.27
CA MET A 26 -19.53 -4.90 14.43
C MET A 26 -19.70 -6.20 13.63
N HIS A 27 -19.96 -6.08 12.33
CA HIS A 27 -20.05 -7.23 11.44
C HIS A 27 -18.67 -7.55 10.87
N ILE A 28 -18.02 -8.57 11.43
CA ILE A 28 -16.89 -9.27 10.81
C ILE A 28 -17.49 -10.43 10.00
N PRO A 29 -17.29 -10.52 8.67
CA PRO A 29 -17.57 -11.75 7.96
C PRO A 29 -16.44 -12.75 8.22
N GLN A 30 -16.67 -13.68 9.15
CA GLN A 30 -15.96 -14.96 9.18
C GLN A 30 -16.52 -15.83 8.05
N PHE A 31 -15.66 -16.19 7.10
CA PHE A 31 -15.95 -17.23 6.13
C PHE A 31 -15.48 -18.56 6.73
N GLU A 32 -16.39 -19.31 7.35
CA GLU A 32 -16.15 -20.73 7.58
C GLU A 32 -17.42 -21.55 7.36
N LYS A 33 -17.25 -22.55 6.49
CA LYS A 33 -18.23 -23.53 6.04
C LYS A 33 -18.69 -24.37 7.23
N SER A 34 -19.99 -24.40 7.52
CA SER A 34 -20.57 -25.56 8.19
C SER A 34 -21.97 -25.87 7.67
N VAL A 35 -22.13 -27.14 7.29
CA VAL A 35 -23.31 -27.76 6.71
C VAL A 35 -24.27 -28.10 7.85
N LEU A 36 -25.51 -27.62 7.76
CA LEU A 36 -26.61 -27.99 8.65
C LEU A 36 -27.42 -29.11 7.99
N THR A 37 -27.53 -30.25 8.66
CA THR A 37 -28.55 -31.27 8.38
C THR A 37 -29.47 -31.38 9.59
N THR A 38 -30.77 -31.17 9.43
CA THR A 38 -31.79 -32.05 10.06
C THR A 38 -33.12 -31.94 9.30
N ASP A 39 -33.45 -33.06 8.66
CA ASP A 39 -34.74 -33.71 8.45
C ASP A 39 -36.03 -32.88 8.28
N LYS A 40 -36.68 -33.10 7.14
CA LYS A 40 -38.05 -33.65 7.10
C LYS A 40 -38.24 -34.51 5.85
N ASP A 41 -38.58 -35.76 6.12
CA ASP A 41 -39.05 -36.83 5.25
C ASP A 41 -40.25 -36.40 4.37
N LEU A 42 -40.27 -36.88 3.11
CA LEU A 42 -41.42 -37.56 2.48
C LEU A 42 -41.13 -37.92 1.00
N THR A 43 -40.82 -39.21 0.80
CA THR A 43 -41.31 -40.13 -0.25
C THR A 43 -41.21 -39.80 -1.76
N LYS A 44 -40.32 -40.58 -2.41
CA LYS A 44 -40.53 -41.55 -3.53
C LYS A 44 -41.14 -41.13 -4.88
N GLU A 45 -40.32 -41.45 -5.88
CA GLU A 45 -40.58 -42.25 -7.10
C GLU A 45 -40.71 -41.57 -8.48
N LYS A 46 -39.74 -41.98 -9.32
CA LYS A 46 -39.84 -42.45 -10.72
C LYS A 46 -39.75 -41.48 -11.92
N GLN A 47 -38.71 -41.80 -12.69
CA GLN A 47 -38.67 -42.07 -14.14
C GLN A 47 -38.33 -40.94 -15.13
N GLU A 48 -37.21 -41.21 -15.83
CA GLU A 48 -36.89 -41.00 -17.26
C GLU A 48 -37.34 -39.70 -17.94
N THR A 49 -36.39 -38.94 -18.49
CA THR A 49 -36.18 -38.85 -19.95
C THR A 49 -35.02 -37.90 -20.28
N ASP A 50 -34.28 -38.26 -21.34
CA ASP A 50 -33.23 -37.49 -22.00
C ASP A 50 -33.60 -36.03 -22.27
N LEU A 51 -32.64 -35.11 -22.10
CA LEU A 51 -32.31 -34.09 -23.11
C LEU A 51 -31.04 -33.33 -22.71
N SER A 52 -30.07 -33.37 -23.63
CA SER A 52 -28.85 -32.60 -23.71
C SER A 52 -29.00 -31.13 -23.30
N ASN A 53 -28.06 -30.62 -22.51
CA ASN A 53 -27.57 -29.25 -22.62
C ASN A 53 -26.12 -29.21 -22.12
N ASP A 54 -25.21 -29.09 -23.08
CA ASP A 54 -23.85 -28.60 -22.84
C ASP A 54 -23.94 -27.21 -22.19
N ILE A 55 -23.47 -27.11 -20.96
CA ILE A 55 -23.01 -25.83 -20.41
C ILE A 55 -21.53 -26.05 -20.07
N SER A 56 -20.70 -25.64 -21.02
CA SER A 56 -19.29 -25.41 -20.83
C SER A 56 -19.14 -24.36 -19.73
N ILE A 57 -18.74 -24.80 -18.54
CA ILE A 57 -18.21 -23.90 -17.52
C ILE A 57 -16.75 -23.68 -17.90
N GLU A 58 -16.45 -22.53 -18.52
CA GLU A 58 -15.07 -22.05 -18.64
C GLU A 58 -14.56 -21.61 -17.26
N PRO A 59 -13.40 -22.11 -16.79
CA PRO A 59 -12.71 -21.56 -15.63
C PRO A 59 -11.64 -20.52 -16.04
N GLU A 60 -11.59 -19.43 -15.28
CA GLU A 60 -10.40 -18.63 -14.91
C GLU A 60 -9.19 -18.66 -15.87
N SER A 61 -9.19 -17.82 -16.92
CA SER A 61 -8.01 -17.63 -17.80
C SER A 61 -7.42 -16.21 -17.75
N GLY A 62 -8.03 -15.27 -17.03
CA GLY A 62 -7.60 -13.87 -17.00
C GLY A 62 -6.39 -13.57 -16.10
N THR A 63 -6.31 -14.17 -14.92
CA THR A 63 -5.33 -13.81 -13.88
C THR A 63 -3.93 -14.34 -14.20
N LYS A 64 -3.83 -15.57 -14.71
CA LYS A 64 -2.56 -16.21 -15.06
C LYS A 64 -1.85 -15.49 -16.22
N ASN A 65 -2.61 -15.16 -17.26
CA ASN A 65 -2.08 -14.45 -18.43
C ASN A 65 -1.58 -13.03 -18.09
N LYS A 66 -2.24 -12.33 -17.16
CA LYS A 66 -1.78 -11.00 -16.72
C LYS A 66 -0.43 -11.10 -15.99
N MET A 67 -0.32 -12.00 -15.03
CA MET A 67 0.90 -12.20 -14.22
C MET A 67 2.10 -12.65 -15.08
N ASP A 68 1.86 -13.51 -16.07
CA ASP A 68 2.89 -13.95 -17.02
C ASP A 68 3.38 -12.80 -17.90
N ASN A 69 2.46 -11.92 -18.37
CA ASN A 69 2.82 -10.73 -19.14
C ASN A 69 3.60 -9.70 -18.30
N ASP A 70 3.17 -9.47 -17.05
CA ASP A 70 3.81 -8.52 -16.15
C ASP A 70 5.28 -8.87 -15.89
N LEU A 71 5.57 -10.17 -15.71
CA LEU A 71 6.93 -10.69 -15.56
C LEU A 71 7.74 -10.63 -16.86
N GLN A 72 7.12 -10.90 -18.00
CA GLN A 72 7.81 -10.91 -19.29
C GLN A 72 8.39 -9.53 -19.63
N ASP A 73 7.63 -8.47 -19.39
CA ASP A 73 8.02 -7.08 -19.66
C ASP A 73 9.24 -6.62 -18.85
N ILE A 74 9.37 -7.08 -17.61
CA ILE A 74 10.41 -6.63 -16.69
C ILE A 74 11.59 -7.60 -16.56
N SER A 75 11.48 -8.79 -17.15
CA SER A 75 12.48 -9.87 -17.04
C SER A 75 13.90 -9.43 -17.38
N SER A 76 14.06 -8.51 -18.34
CA SER A 76 15.37 -7.97 -18.75
C SER A 76 16.10 -7.15 -17.67
N PHE A 77 15.38 -6.66 -16.65
CA PHE A 77 15.93 -5.90 -15.53
C PHE A 77 16.27 -6.78 -14.32
N ILE A 78 15.84 -8.04 -14.31
CA ILE A 78 16.04 -8.97 -13.20
C ILE A 78 17.37 -9.71 -13.43
N PRO A 79 18.40 -9.52 -12.58
CA PRO A 79 19.67 -10.21 -12.75
C PRO A 79 19.51 -11.71 -12.50
N LYS A 80 20.43 -12.51 -13.09
CA LYS A 80 20.49 -13.94 -12.80
C LYS A 80 20.64 -14.18 -11.29
N GLY A 81 19.84 -15.11 -10.76
CA GLY A 81 19.83 -15.44 -9.33
C GLY A 81 19.03 -14.46 -8.48
N TRP A 82 18.15 -13.68 -9.10
CA TRP A 82 17.14 -12.85 -8.43
C TRP A 82 15.77 -13.21 -8.99
N GLU A 83 14.74 -12.96 -8.20
CA GLU A 83 13.34 -13.10 -8.59
C GLU A 83 12.52 -11.92 -8.08
N VAL A 84 11.36 -11.68 -8.69
CA VAL A 84 10.41 -10.69 -8.13
C VAL A 84 9.90 -11.23 -6.80
N LEU A 85 9.96 -10.39 -5.76
CA LEU A 85 9.50 -10.75 -4.43
C LEU A 85 8.01 -11.10 -4.49
N LYS A 86 7.63 -12.18 -3.81
CA LYS A 86 6.26 -12.67 -3.74
C LYS A 86 5.76 -12.56 -2.30
N LYS A 87 4.63 -11.88 -2.08
CA LYS A 87 3.98 -11.72 -0.77
C LYS A 87 2.51 -12.13 -0.90
N TYR A 88 2.04 -13.03 -0.04
CA TYR A 88 0.64 -13.54 -0.03
C TYR A 88 0.12 -13.98 -1.40
N ASP A 89 0.95 -14.70 -2.16
CA ASP A 89 0.67 -15.14 -3.52
C ASP A 89 0.70 -14.08 -4.64
N GLU A 90 0.95 -12.82 -4.31
CA GLU A 90 1.06 -11.72 -5.26
C GLU A 90 2.51 -11.33 -5.49
N LEU A 91 2.84 -10.92 -6.72
CA LEU A 91 4.14 -10.34 -7.03
C LEU A 91 4.16 -8.88 -6.56
N ALA A 92 5.27 -8.47 -5.96
CA ALA A 92 5.52 -7.08 -5.58
C ALA A 92 5.81 -6.22 -6.82
N ILE A 93 4.77 -5.97 -7.62
CA ILE A 93 4.77 -5.15 -8.83
C ILE A 93 3.60 -4.18 -8.74
N ALA A 94 3.89 -2.89 -8.94
CA ALA A 94 2.91 -1.84 -9.07
C ALA A 94 3.07 -1.14 -10.42
N GLU A 95 1.95 -0.71 -10.99
CA GLU A 95 1.92 0.00 -12.27
C GLU A 95 1.21 1.36 -12.12
N GLY A 96 1.70 2.37 -12.83
CA GLY A 96 1.07 3.68 -12.91
C GLY A 96 1.94 4.69 -13.64
N ASP A 97 1.37 5.81 -14.07
CA ASP A 97 2.10 6.89 -14.72
C ASP A 97 2.82 7.75 -13.67
N LEU A 98 4.14 7.55 -13.52
CA LEU A 98 4.97 8.18 -12.49
C LEU A 98 5.63 9.46 -13.00
N ASN A 99 5.94 9.54 -14.30
CA ASN A 99 6.58 10.68 -14.93
C ASN A 99 5.59 11.65 -15.64
N LYS A 100 4.29 11.29 -15.67
CA LYS A 100 3.16 12.05 -16.23
C LYS A 100 3.21 12.21 -17.75
N ASP A 101 3.76 11.23 -18.46
CA ASP A 101 3.80 11.23 -19.93
C ASP A 101 2.62 10.47 -20.58
N GLY A 102 1.74 9.89 -19.76
CA GLY A 102 0.59 9.10 -20.20
C GLY A 102 0.91 7.65 -20.55
N ILE A 103 2.14 7.18 -20.29
CA ILE A 103 2.59 5.79 -20.47
C ILE A 103 2.67 5.13 -19.09
N MET A 104 2.31 3.85 -19.02
CA MET A 104 2.37 3.09 -17.78
C MET A 104 3.83 2.77 -17.42
N ASP A 105 4.24 3.16 -16.23
CA ASP A 105 5.51 2.80 -15.61
C ASP A 105 5.31 1.62 -14.65
N LYS A 106 6.40 0.96 -14.26
CA LYS A 106 6.37 -0.12 -13.26
C LYS A 106 7.36 0.13 -12.14
N ALA A 107 6.95 -0.17 -10.91
CA ALA A 107 7.80 -0.24 -9.73
C ALA A 107 7.69 -1.65 -9.14
N PHE A 108 8.80 -2.32 -8.88
CA PHE A 108 8.79 -3.69 -8.41
C PHE A 108 9.96 -4.01 -7.49
N VAL A 109 9.77 -5.00 -6.62
CA VAL A 109 10.78 -5.46 -5.67
C VAL A 109 11.34 -6.79 -6.16
N ILE A 110 12.66 -6.91 -6.18
CA ILE A 110 13.35 -8.19 -6.42
C ILE A 110 14.10 -8.62 -5.17
N GLU A 111 14.17 -9.92 -4.95
CA GLU A 111 14.94 -10.56 -3.89
C GLU A 111 15.97 -11.51 -4.51
N GLN A 112 17.16 -11.56 -3.93
CA GLN A 112 18.19 -12.50 -4.38
C GLN A 112 17.82 -13.92 -3.96
N ASN A 113 17.89 -14.88 -4.88
CA ASN A 113 17.64 -16.28 -4.57
C ASN A 113 18.62 -16.72 -3.48
N ASN A 114 18.06 -17.27 -2.40
CA ASN A 114 18.82 -17.49 -1.18
C ASN A 114 20.02 -18.44 -1.41
N GLN A 115 21.23 -17.99 -1.04
CA GLN A 115 22.46 -18.79 -1.06
C GLN A 115 23.06 -18.97 0.35
N SER A 116 22.41 -18.49 1.42
CA SER A 116 22.98 -18.49 2.78
C SER A 116 21.93 -18.60 3.90
N GLU A 117 22.40 -18.66 5.16
CA GLU A 117 21.54 -18.63 6.35
C GLU A 117 21.05 -17.20 6.72
N TYR A 118 21.56 -16.16 6.04
CA TYR A 118 21.16 -14.77 6.24
C TYR A 118 19.98 -14.39 5.33
N ALA A 119 19.24 -13.34 5.71
CA ALA A 119 18.17 -12.81 4.86
C ALA A 119 18.74 -12.31 3.52
N SER A 120 18.06 -12.67 2.44
CA SER A 120 18.44 -12.29 1.08
C SER A 120 18.32 -10.78 0.86
N PRO A 121 19.29 -10.15 0.19
CA PRO A 121 19.19 -8.76 -0.24
C PRO A 121 17.95 -8.51 -1.11
N ARG A 122 17.36 -7.31 -0.96
CA ARG A 122 16.19 -6.85 -1.73
C ARG A 122 16.49 -5.52 -2.41
N ASN A 123 16.03 -5.36 -3.65
CA ASN A 123 16.13 -4.09 -4.36
C ASN A 123 14.75 -3.63 -4.83
N LEU A 124 14.52 -2.32 -4.74
CA LEU A 124 13.46 -1.65 -5.48
C LEU A 124 13.97 -1.27 -6.86
N LEU A 125 13.23 -1.60 -7.90
CA LEU A 125 13.45 -1.12 -9.26
C LEU A 125 12.25 -0.30 -9.71
N ILE A 126 12.52 0.79 -10.42
CA ILE A 126 11.50 1.58 -11.11
C ILE A 126 11.93 1.73 -12.57
N VAL A 127 11.02 1.43 -13.48
CA VAL A 127 11.25 1.50 -14.92
C VAL A 127 10.20 2.40 -15.56
N PHE A 128 10.62 3.27 -16.48
CA PHE A 128 9.71 4.10 -17.26
C PHE A 128 9.27 3.39 -18.53
N GLY A 129 7.99 3.44 -18.84
CA GLY A 129 7.43 2.94 -20.09
C GLY A 129 7.81 3.82 -21.27
N ASN A 130 8.00 3.20 -22.43
CA ASN A 130 8.30 3.88 -23.69
C ASN A 130 7.15 3.70 -24.69
N LYS A 131 7.08 4.58 -25.69
CA LYS A 131 6.04 4.54 -26.74
C LYS A 131 6.02 3.27 -27.59
N ASP A 132 7.13 2.55 -27.62
CA ASP A 132 7.31 1.29 -28.33
C ASP A 132 7.00 0.06 -27.46
N ASN A 133 6.34 0.26 -26.31
CA ASN A 133 6.04 -0.75 -25.30
C ASN A 133 7.29 -1.41 -24.69
N THR A 134 8.44 -0.76 -24.78
CA THR A 134 9.63 -1.14 -24.02
C THR A 134 9.70 -0.37 -22.70
N TYR A 135 10.67 -0.72 -21.86
CA TYR A 135 10.91 -0.04 -20.60
C TYR A 135 12.36 0.46 -20.54
N THR A 136 12.60 1.50 -19.76
CA THR A 136 13.95 1.99 -19.43
C THR A 136 14.13 2.08 -17.93
N LEU A 137 15.23 1.54 -17.42
CA LEU A 137 15.54 1.59 -15.99
C LEU A 137 15.71 3.05 -15.54
N SER A 138 14.86 3.48 -14.61
CA SER A 138 14.93 4.80 -13.99
C SER A 138 15.86 4.78 -12.77
N ILE A 139 15.66 3.81 -11.88
CA ILE A 139 16.48 3.63 -10.69
C ILE A 139 16.45 2.18 -10.19
N ARG A 140 17.56 1.77 -9.59
CA ARG A 140 17.67 0.60 -8.72
C ARG A 140 18.13 1.08 -7.34
N ALA A 141 17.29 0.91 -6.33
CA ALA A 141 17.59 1.30 -4.95
C ALA A 141 17.81 0.03 -4.11
N GLU A 142 19.06 -0.15 -3.66
CA GLU A 142 19.52 -1.40 -3.04
C GLU A 142 19.25 -1.49 -1.53
N LYS A 143 18.81 -0.38 -0.93
CA LYS A 143 18.59 -0.25 0.51
C LYS A 143 17.21 0.29 0.89
N ALA A 144 16.33 0.42 -0.09
CA ALA A 144 14.99 0.98 0.11
C ALA A 144 13.97 -0.05 0.62
N ILE A 145 14.32 -1.33 0.61
CA ILE A 145 13.44 -2.44 1.01
C ILE A 145 14.09 -3.17 2.18
N LEU A 146 13.36 -3.26 3.30
CA LEU A 146 13.77 -4.05 4.46
C LEU A 146 13.82 -5.55 4.11
N LEU A 147 14.83 -6.25 4.65
CA LEU A 147 15.07 -7.68 4.52
C LEU A 147 14.09 -8.49 5.38
N ALA A 148 13.95 -9.78 5.04
CA ALA A 148 12.99 -10.68 5.69
C ALA A 148 13.17 -10.86 7.20
N ASN A 149 14.32 -10.52 7.77
CA ASN A 149 14.62 -10.63 9.20
C ASN A 149 14.56 -9.28 9.94
N GLU A 150 14.21 -8.18 9.26
CA GLU A 150 14.23 -6.82 9.83
C GLU A 150 12.88 -6.40 10.42
N GLY A 151 11.86 -7.27 10.42
CA GLY A 151 10.56 -7.02 11.05
C GLY A 151 10.46 -7.49 12.49
N GLY A 152 11.58 -7.89 13.12
CA GLY A 152 11.61 -8.36 14.50
C GLY A 152 10.73 -9.59 14.72
N SER A 153 9.96 -9.62 15.81
CA SER A 153 9.12 -10.78 16.16
C SER A 153 7.99 -11.07 15.16
N PHE A 154 7.66 -10.11 14.27
CA PHE A 154 6.62 -10.28 13.25
C PHE A 154 7.15 -10.95 11.97
N GLY A 155 8.47 -11.16 11.86
CA GLY A 155 9.11 -11.79 10.71
C GLY A 155 9.39 -10.79 9.58
N ASP A 156 9.00 -11.15 8.36
CA ASP A 156 9.29 -10.35 7.17
C ASP A 156 8.46 -9.05 7.14
N PRO A 157 9.12 -7.87 7.24
CA PRO A 157 8.44 -6.60 7.36
C PRO A 157 7.86 -6.07 6.05
N PHE A 158 8.27 -6.57 4.88
CA PHE A 158 7.72 -6.08 3.61
C PHE A 158 6.25 -6.45 3.51
N GLU A 159 5.39 -5.43 3.41
CA GLU A 159 3.94 -5.61 3.29
C GLU A 159 3.51 -5.52 1.84
N ASP A 160 3.86 -4.42 1.16
CA ASP A 160 3.32 -4.10 -0.17
C ASP A 160 4.15 -3.01 -0.88
N ILE A 161 4.01 -2.96 -2.20
CA ILE A 161 4.41 -1.84 -3.05
C ILE A 161 3.23 -1.41 -3.92
N ALA A 162 2.95 -0.10 -3.94
CA ALA A 162 1.85 0.45 -4.71
C ALA A 162 2.27 1.70 -5.49
N ILE A 163 1.51 2.05 -6.53
CA ILE A 163 1.57 3.35 -7.17
C ILE A 163 0.24 4.06 -6.95
N ASP A 164 0.31 5.23 -6.32
CA ASP A 164 -0.85 6.03 -5.97
C ASP A 164 -0.52 7.51 -6.14
N ARG A 165 -1.39 8.23 -6.85
CA ARG A 165 -1.22 9.67 -7.18
C ARG A 165 0.12 10.00 -7.84
N GLY A 166 0.59 9.16 -8.76
CA GLY A 166 1.86 9.35 -9.47
C GLY A 166 3.08 9.29 -8.54
N SER A 167 3.02 8.44 -7.52
CA SER A 167 4.09 8.24 -6.54
C SER A 167 4.17 6.77 -6.16
N VAL A 168 5.39 6.28 -5.93
CA VAL A 168 5.62 4.93 -5.41
C VAL A 168 5.44 4.96 -3.90
N LEU A 169 4.69 4.00 -3.37
CA LEU A 169 4.46 3.78 -1.95
C LEU A 169 5.05 2.43 -1.56
N ILE A 170 5.99 2.43 -0.62
CA ILE A 170 6.57 1.22 -0.03
C ILE A 170 5.95 1.06 1.36
N LYS A 171 5.41 -0.12 1.67
CA LYS A 171 4.77 -0.38 2.95
C LYS A 171 5.49 -1.46 3.74
N PHE A 172 5.72 -1.19 5.01
CA PHE A 172 6.28 -2.13 5.96
C PHE A 172 5.40 -2.27 7.19
N MET A 173 5.37 -3.47 7.76
CA MET A 173 4.75 -3.75 9.05
C MET A 173 5.59 -4.77 9.84
N GLY A 174 5.87 -4.51 11.11
CA GLY A 174 6.70 -5.40 11.92
C GLY A 174 6.61 -5.17 13.42
N GLY A 175 7.52 -5.79 14.15
CA GLY A 175 7.70 -5.62 15.60
C GLY A 175 6.64 -6.30 16.46
N SER A 176 6.85 -6.23 17.78
CA SER A 176 5.93 -6.78 18.78
C SER A 176 4.69 -5.89 18.98
N SER A 177 4.84 -4.57 18.82
CA SER A 177 3.75 -3.58 18.85
C SER A 177 3.06 -3.39 17.49
N ARG A 178 3.39 -4.22 16.49
CA ARG A 178 2.88 -4.09 15.11
C ARG A 178 3.07 -2.66 14.57
N TRP A 179 4.30 -2.17 14.56
CA TRP A 179 4.57 -0.91 13.89
C TRP A 179 4.32 -1.03 12.39
N HIS A 180 3.96 0.07 11.74
CA HIS A 180 3.94 0.19 10.30
C HIS A 180 4.72 1.43 9.87
N ARG A 181 5.31 1.39 8.67
CA ARG A 181 6.10 2.49 8.08
C ARG A 181 5.86 2.55 6.58
N TYR A 182 5.36 3.68 6.11
CA TYR A 182 5.01 3.89 4.70
C TYR A 182 5.82 5.04 4.11
N PHE A 183 6.54 4.76 3.02
CA PHE A 183 7.40 5.75 2.37
C PHE A 183 6.87 6.10 0.98
N ARG A 184 6.62 7.38 0.74
CA ARG A 184 6.10 7.88 -0.53
C ARG A 184 7.17 8.62 -1.33
N PHE A 185 7.56 8.05 -2.46
CA PHE A 185 8.53 8.63 -3.38
C PHE A 185 7.86 9.17 -4.63
N ARG A 186 8.23 10.38 -5.04
CA ARG A 186 7.76 11.00 -6.28
C ARG A 186 8.92 11.34 -7.19
N TYR A 187 8.73 11.10 -8.48
CA TYR A 187 9.64 11.58 -9.50
C TYR A 187 9.43 13.08 -9.75
N GLN A 188 10.49 13.86 -9.61
CA GLN A 188 10.50 15.31 -9.85
C GLN A 188 11.94 15.77 -10.03
N ASP A 189 12.16 16.85 -10.78
CA ASP A 189 13.50 17.43 -10.97
C ASP A 189 14.56 16.39 -11.40
N ASN A 190 14.15 15.46 -12.27
CA ASN A 190 14.94 14.32 -12.76
C ASN A 190 15.46 13.35 -11.66
N GLY A 191 14.80 13.31 -10.50
CA GLY A 191 15.15 12.41 -9.40
C GLY A 191 13.93 11.87 -8.66
N TRP A 192 14.17 10.85 -7.84
CA TRP A 192 13.17 10.26 -6.96
C TRP A 192 13.36 10.80 -5.55
N TYR A 193 12.33 11.43 -5.00
CA TYR A 193 12.43 12.10 -3.70
C TYR A 193 11.35 11.60 -2.75
N LEU A 194 11.74 11.35 -1.49
CA LEU A 194 10.80 11.07 -0.42
C LEU A 194 9.99 12.33 -0.14
N ILE A 195 8.68 12.28 -0.43
CA ILE A 195 7.77 13.43 -0.29
C ILE A 195 6.79 13.28 0.86
N GLY A 196 6.63 12.06 1.37
CA GLY A 196 5.78 11.77 2.50
C GLY A 196 6.22 10.52 3.23
N PHE A 197 5.94 10.49 4.51
CA PHE A 197 6.25 9.39 5.41
C PHE A 197 5.10 9.24 6.37
N THR A 198 4.68 8.00 6.61
CA THR A 198 3.66 7.66 7.60
C THR A 198 4.26 6.60 8.50
N GLU A 199 4.12 6.76 9.81
CA GLU A 199 4.50 5.74 10.77
C GLU A 199 3.47 5.62 11.87
N GLY A 200 3.34 4.42 12.41
CA GLY A 200 2.40 4.18 13.48
C GLY A 200 2.67 2.87 14.15
N SER A 201 1.96 2.63 15.24
CA SER A 201 1.98 1.33 15.92
C SER A 201 0.66 1.06 16.61
N TYR A 202 0.38 -0.21 16.87
CA TYR A 202 -0.81 -0.58 17.61
C TYR A 202 -0.52 -0.50 19.11
N GLU A 203 -1.38 0.24 19.82
CA GLU A 203 -1.34 0.40 21.26
C GLU A 203 -2.61 -0.15 21.90
N SER A 204 -2.46 -0.70 23.10
CA SER A 204 -3.61 -1.09 23.91
C SER A 204 -4.14 0.13 24.66
N ILE A 205 -5.39 0.49 24.40
CA ILE A 205 -6.05 1.64 24.99
C ILE A 205 -7.33 1.15 25.70
N GLY A 206 -7.22 0.95 27.01
CA GLY A 206 -8.25 0.26 27.78
C GLY A 206 -8.44 -1.18 27.28
N ASP A 207 -9.67 -1.53 26.91
CA ASP A 207 -10.01 -2.86 26.38
C ASP A 207 -9.93 -2.95 24.84
N SER A 208 -9.44 -1.89 24.17
CA SER A 208 -9.33 -1.81 22.70
C SER A 208 -7.87 -1.79 22.24
N MET A 209 -7.66 -2.16 20.97
CA MET A 209 -6.39 -2.02 20.28
C MET A 209 -6.59 -0.96 19.20
N ASP A 210 -5.86 0.14 19.31
CA ASP A 210 -5.94 1.25 18.37
C ASP A 210 -4.58 1.47 17.73
N CYS A 211 -4.57 1.96 16.49
CA CYS A 211 -3.33 2.33 15.83
C CYS A 211 -3.15 3.84 15.97
N LEU A 212 -2.06 4.27 16.60
CA LEU A 212 -1.67 5.68 16.61
C LEU A 212 -0.71 5.91 15.44
N GLU A 213 -1.02 6.90 14.61
CA GLU A 213 -0.30 7.19 13.37
C GLU A 213 0.15 8.66 13.31
N ASP A 214 1.34 8.87 12.77
CA ASP A 214 1.91 10.15 12.38
C ASP A 214 2.11 10.17 10.86
N ASP A 215 1.49 11.14 10.17
CA ASP A 215 1.63 11.38 8.73
C ASP A 215 2.35 12.72 8.49
N TYR A 216 3.38 12.65 7.64
CA TYR A 216 4.28 13.75 7.34
C TYR A 216 4.24 14.08 5.84
N ASN A 217 3.84 15.30 5.49
CA ASN A 217 4.00 15.84 4.15
C ASN A 217 5.28 16.70 4.09
N LEU A 218 6.37 16.10 3.58
CA LEU A 218 7.71 16.71 3.62
C LEU A 218 7.86 17.93 2.70
N ILE A 219 6.99 18.06 1.69
CA ILE A 219 6.98 19.19 0.75
C ILE A 219 6.36 20.44 1.38
N THR A 220 5.25 20.27 2.10
CA THR A 220 4.48 21.39 2.68
C THR A 220 4.89 21.67 4.12
N GLY A 221 5.42 20.65 4.81
CA GLY A 221 5.63 20.65 6.25
C GLY A 221 4.37 20.30 7.05
N ASP A 222 3.27 19.95 6.41
CA ASP A 222 2.06 19.56 7.14
C ASP A 222 2.28 18.23 7.85
N TYR A 223 1.81 18.16 9.09
CA TYR A 223 1.85 16.99 9.96
C TYR A 223 0.47 16.76 10.56
N ILE A 224 0.04 15.51 10.54
CA ILE A 224 -1.15 15.02 11.23
C ILE A 224 -0.71 13.84 12.08
N GLY A 225 -0.94 13.90 13.38
CA GLY A 225 -0.56 12.81 14.29
C GLY A 225 -1.65 12.50 15.29
N GLU A 226 -1.59 11.30 15.86
CA GLU A 226 -2.54 10.83 16.86
C GLU A 226 -1.83 10.57 18.19
N LYS A 227 -2.41 11.08 19.28
CA LYS A 227 -1.88 10.88 20.63
C LYS A 227 -2.94 10.46 21.61
N LEU A 228 -2.58 9.56 22.51
CA LEU A 228 -3.40 9.20 23.65
C LEU A 228 -3.27 10.26 24.75
N GLU A 229 -4.35 10.98 25.02
CA GLU A 229 -4.47 11.94 26.13
C GLU A 229 -5.73 11.66 26.94
N ASP A 230 -5.59 11.48 28.26
CA ASP A 230 -6.71 11.20 29.17
C ASP A 230 -7.59 10.01 28.76
N GLY A 231 -6.97 8.95 28.21
CA GLY A 231 -7.67 7.76 27.74
C GLY A 231 -8.43 7.92 26.42
N LYS A 232 -8.20 9.03 25.68
CA LYS A 232 -8.79 9.28 24.37
C LYS A 232 -7.73 9.62 23.34
N ILE A 233 -7.92 9.14 22.12
CA ILE A 233 -7.09 9.53 20.98
C ILE A 233 -7.46 10.95 20.56
N LYS A 234 -6.47 11.82 20.45
CA LYS A 234 -6.60 13.17 19.92
C LYS A 234 -5.74 13.33 18.68
N THR A 235 -6.33 13.90 17.63
CA THR A 235 -5.60 14.28 16.42
C THR A 235 -4.94 15.64 16.61
N ILE A 236 -3.65 15.71 16.32
CA ILE A 236 -2.84 16.92 16.30
C ILE A 236 -2.55 17.26 14.86
N LYS A 237 -2.82 18.52 14.47
CA LYS A 237 -2.45 19.05 13.17
C LYS A 237 -1.56 20.26 13.37
N LYS A 238 -0.39 20.26 12.75
CA LYS A 238 0.54 21.40 12.76
C LYS A 238 1.35 21.43 11.47
N ASN A 239 2.00 22.55 11.22
CA ASN A 239 3.02 22.64 10.19
C ASN A 239 4.40 22.64 10.88
N ILE A 240 5.24 21.66 10.57
CA ILE A 240 6.59 21.45 11.12
C ILE A 240 7.69 22.00 10.20
N GLY A 241 7.30 22.82 9.21
CA GLY A 241 8.18 23.36 8.19
C GLY A 241 8.57 22.33 7.13
N LYS A 242 8.88 22.83 5.93
CA LYS A 242 9.35 22.00 4.83
C LYS A 242 10.67 21.34 5.18
N LYS A 243 10.86 20.11 4.72
CA LYS A 243 12.11 19.36 4.89
C LYS A 243 12.87 19.28 3.58
N GLN A 244 14.19 19.14 3.67
CA GLN A 244 14.96 18.73 2.50
C GLN A 244 14.54 17.31 2.15
N LEU A 245 14.18 17.09 0.88
CA LEU A 245 13.70 15.80 0.43
C LEU A 245 14.90 14.88 0.17
N LEU A 246 14.88 13.70 0.76
CA LEU A 246 15.91 12.68 0.59
C LEU A 246 15.73 12.00 -0.78
N ASN A 247 16.82 11.85 -1.54
CA ASN A 247 16.79 11.13 -2.79
C ASN A 247 16.74 9.62 -2.53
N LEU A 248 15.90 8.88 -3.27
CA LEU A 248 15.75 7.43 -3.14
C LEU A 248 17.07 6.68 -3.34
N LYS A 249 18.00 7.21 -4.14
CA LYS A 249 19.33 6.62 -4.32
C LYS A 249 20.13 6.54 -3.01
N ASP A 250 19.93 7.51 -2.14
CA ASP A 250 20.65 7.64 -0.86
C ASP A 250 19.78 7.17 0.33
N PHE A 251 18.55 6.69 0.06
CA PHE A 251 17.62 6.26 1.08
C PHE A 251 17.95 4.86 1.60
N VAL A 252 17.93 4.72 2.93
CA VAL A 252 18.08 3.46 3.66
C VAL A 252 16.88 3.31 4.58
N ALA A 253 16.06 2.28 4.36
CA ALA A 253 14.76 2.14 5.03
C ALA A 253 14.88 2.03 6.56
N ASP A 254 15.87 1.28 7.05
CA ASP A 254 16.09 1.03 8.48
C ASP A 254 16.69 2.26 9.21
N GLU A 255 17.41 3.12 8.50
CA GLU A 255 18.09 4.28 9.09
C GLU A 255 17.25 5.56 9.05
N TYR A 256 16.18 5.59 8.23
CA TYR A 256 15.33 6.78 8.18
C TYR A 256 14.62 6.97 9.50
N ASP A 257 14.56 8.21 9.99
CA ASP A 257 13.77 8.58 11.16
C ASP A 257 13.40 10.06 11.05
N MET A 258 12.18 10.41 11.44
CA MET A 258 11.75 11.80 11.54
C MET A 258 12.30 12.40 12.83
N GLN A 259 13.47 13.04 12.73
CA GLN A 259 14.10 13.72 13.87
C GLN A 259 13.12 14.69 14.55
N PRO A 260 12.80 14.50 15.85
CA PRO A 260 12.03 15.47 16.61
C PRO A 260 12.82 16.78 16.68
N GLN A 261 12.17 17.90 16.36
CA GLN A 261 12.72 19.24 16.65
C GLN A 261 12.46 19.64 18.09
#